data_AF-A0A6J1P928-F1
#
_entry.id   AF-A0A6J1P928-F1
#
_cell.length_a   1.000
_cell.length_b   1.000
_cell.length_c   1.000
_cell.angle_alpha   90.00
_cell.angle_beta   90.00
_cell.angle_gamma   90.00
#
_symmetry.space_group_name_H-M   'P 1'
#
loop_
_entity.id
_entity.type
_entity.pdbx_description
1 polymer ?
#
loop_
_entity_poly.entity_id
_entity_poly.type
_entity_poly.pdbx_seq_one_letter_code
_entity_poly.pdbx_strand_id
1 'polypeptide(L)'
;MLLNCIRLFVCVFCVIYYTQCCVGQFINFRNYDTTTSPPLPFPACQADNIECLRRGLRTFFFLMESAHFGMQSVDPMILNSLTVALPEEQLSFLMRRINVTGAKWTRLAERKFNLPGGKNGVRFINNLHVTGEITMMTAARIDPFFAQITMDIQDVESNITYTWAGQRGYDNEDYIFVGPERVAVRNSRTPFFYLQSSDERDAADLQQILEGRPSVLDHMCNEITIALMHSVVDNFRLFASKVPAKNYYVYAENNNNISNL
;
A
#
# COMPACT_ATOMS: atom_id res chain seq x y z
N MET A 1 49.63 -28.09 -22.65
CA MET A 1 48.59 -27.30 -23.35
C MET A 1 47.20 -27.93 -23.27
N LEU A 2 47.04 -29.25 -23.46
CA LEU A 2 45.75 -29.93 -23.44
C LEU A 2 44.90 -29.67 -22.16
N LEU A 3 45.53 -29.65 -20.99
CA LEU A 3 44.85 -29.47 -19.70
C LEU A 3 44.27 -28.05 -19.51
N ASN A 4 44.91 -27.04 -20.09
CA ASN A 4 44.41 -25.66 -20.04
C ASN A 4 43.22 -25.45 -20.99
N CYS A 5 43.20 -26.15 -22.14
CA CYS A 5 42.04 -26.16 -23.03
C CYS A 5 40.81 -26.82 -22.38
N ILE A 6 41.02 -27.92 -21.65
CA ILE A 6 39.93 -28.61 -20.93
C ILE A 6 39.34 -27.71 -19.83
N ARG A 7 40.18 -27.02 -19.06
CA ARG A 7 39.71 -26.07 -18.03
C ARG A 7 38.93 -24.90 -18.62
N LEU A 8 39.38 -24.36 -19.76
CA LEU A 8 38.66 -23.29 -20.45
C LEU A 8 37.28 -23.76 -20.92
N PHE A 9 37.20 -24.98 -21.48
CA PHE A 9 35.93 -25.57 -21.93
C PHE A 9 34.94 -25.77 -20.79
N VAL A 10 35.40 -26.28 -19.64
CA VAL A 10 34.54 -26.48 -18.46
C VAL A 10 34.05 -25.14 -17.91
N CYS A 11 34.91 -24.12 -17.83
CA CYS A 11 34.49 -22.79 -17.40
C CYS A 11 33.46 -22.15 -18.33
N VAL A 12 33.65 -22.27 -19.66
CA VAL A 12 32.69 -21.75 -20.65
C VAL A 12 31.36 -22.48 -20.55
N PHE A 13 31.36 -23.81 -20.37
CA PHE A 13 30.13 -24.59 -20.18
C PHE A 13 29.39 -24.21 -18.89
N CYS A 14 30.12 -24.02 -17.77
CA CYS A 14 29.52 -23.58 -16.52
C CYS A 14 28.94 -22.17 -16.60
N VAL A 15 29.60 -21.24 -17.30
CA VAL A 15 29.11 -19.87 -17.50
C VAL A 15 27.87 -19.88 -18.40
N ILE A 16 27.85 -20.68 -19.49
CA ILE A 16 26.67 -20.82 -20.36
C ILE A 16 25.48 -21.45 -19.61
N TYR A 17 25.74 -22.44 -18.75
CA TYR A 17 24.69 -23.07 -17.95
C TYR A 17 24.12 -22.09 -16.90
N TYR A 18 24.97 -21.30 -16.25
CA TYR A 18 24.52 -20.27 -15.31
C TYR A 18 23.80 -19.10 -15.99
N THR A 19 24.21 -18.69 -17.20
CA THR A 19 23.50 -17.65 -17.93
C THR A 19 22.15 -18.15 -18.44
N GLN A 20 22.00 -19.41 -18.85
CA GLN A 20 20.68 -19.98 -19.18
C GLN A 20 19.72 -20.06 -17.98
N CYS A 21 20.23 -20.26 -16.75
CA CYS A 21 19.40 -20.19 -15.54
C CYS A 21 19.07 -18.76 -15.08
N CYS A 22 19.76 -17.74 -15.60
CA CYS A 22 19.58 -16.33 -15.22
C CYS A 22 18.87 -15.48 -16.29
N VAL A 23 18.52 -16.05 -17.45
CA VAL A 23 17.76 -15.35 -18.51
C VAL A 23 16.27 -15.56 -18.27
N GLY A 24 15.65 -14.57 -17.64
CA GLY A 24 14.21 -14.31 -17.67
C GLY A 24 13.33 -15.38 -17.04
N GLN A 25 12.81 -15.12 -15.83
CA GLN A 25 11.60 -15.80 -15.37
C GLN A 25 10.43 -15.38 -16.26
N PHE A 26 10.29 -16.05 -17.41
CA PHE A 26 9.09 -16.05 -18.21
C PHE A 26 8.14 -17.06 -17.58
N ILE A 27 7.05 -16.53 -17.02
CA ILE A 27 5.94 -17.33 -16.56
C ILE A 27 5.25 -17.90 -17.82
N ASN A 28 5.51 -19.16 -18.15
CA ASN A 28 4.83 -19.87 -19.23
C ASN A 28 3.55 -20.52 -18.68
N PHE A 29 2.40 -19.85 -18.81
CA PHE A 29 1.11 -20.48 -18.58
C PHE A 29 0.31 -20.58 -19.89
N ARG A 30 -0.22 -21.79 -20.09
CA ARG A 30 -0.91 -22.24 -21.30
C ARG A 30 -2.33 -21.70 -21.26
N ASN A 31 -2.73 -20.98 -22.31
CA ASN A 31 -4.03 -20.36 -22.47
C ASN A 31 -5.15 -21.42 -22.52
N TYR A 32 -6.06 -21.41 -21.54
CA TYR A 32 -7.35 -22.09 -21.64
C TYR A 32 -8.45 -21.17 -21.12
N ASP A 33 -9.42 -20.90 -21.98
CA ASP A 33 -10.71 -20.33 -21.61
C ASP A 33 -11.51 -21.37 -20.81
N THR A 34 -12.11 -20.93 -19.69
CA THR A 34 -13.48 -21.20 -19.20
C THR A 34 -13.57 -21.34 -17.67
N THR A 35 -14.18 -20.35 -17.01
CA THR A 35 -15.45 -20.47 -16.24
C THR A 35 -15.77 -19.15 -15.54
N THR A 36 -17.06 -18.81 -15.55
CA THR A 36 -17.62 -17.47 -15.37
C THR A 36 -17.82 -17.09 -13.90
N SER A 37 -16.80 -16.47 -13.31
CA SER A 37 -17.04 -15.42 -12.31
C SER A 37 -17.70 -14.23 -13.02
N PRO A 38 -18.64 -13.49 -12.39
CA PRO A 38 -19.14 -12.25 -12.99
C PRO A 38 -17.93 -11.39 -13.34
N PRO A 39 -17.83 -10.90 -14.60
CA PRO A 39 -16.65 -10.17 -15.04
C PRO A 39 -16.45 -9.01 -14.09
N LEU A 40 -15.25 -8.89 -13.54
CA LEU A 40 -14.90 -7.73 -12.75
C LEU A 40 -15.11 -6.48 -13.63
N PRO A 41 -15.67 -5.38 -13.09
CA PRO A 41 -16.07 -4.24 -13.90
C PRO A 41 -14.88 -3.38 -14.38
N PHE A 42 -13.67 -3.93 -14.46
CA PHE A 42 -12.49 -3.23 -14.91
C PHE A 42 -11.66 -4.05 -15.91
N PRO A 43 -11.06 -3.39 -16.92
CA PRO A 43 -10.27 -4.08 -17.93
C PRO A 43 -8.97 -4.63 -17.35
N ALA A 44 -8.50 -5.75 -17.89
CA ALA A 44 -7.15 -6.22 -17.62
C ALA A 44 -6.14 -5.17 -18.11
N CYS A 45 -5.14 -4.86 -17.28
CA CYS A 45 -4.14 -3.83 -17.57
C CYS A 45 -2.75 -4.43 -17.70
N GLN A 46 -1.90 -3.85 -18.53
CA GLN A 46 -0.46 -4.11 -18.42
C GLN A 46 0.06 -3.54 -17.09
N ALA A 47 1.05 -4.21 -16.52
CA ALA A 47 1.59 -3.91 -15.20
C ALA A 47 2.28 -2.52 -15.11
N ASP A 48 2.78 -2.02 -16.23
CA ASP A 48 3.43 -0.71 -16.38
C ASP A 48 2.45 0.41 -16.82
N ASN A 49 1.24 0.06 -17.27
CA ASN A 49 0.24 1.04 -17.71
C ASN A 49 -0.50 1.67 -16.51
N ILE A 50 0.12 2.69 -15.91
CA ILE A 50 -0.40 3.41 -14.73
C ILE A 50 -1.82 3.97 -14.95
N GLU A 51 -2.13 4.47 -16.14
CA GLU A 51 -3.45 5.07 -16.40
C GLU A 51 -4.57 4.03 -16.42
N CYS A 52 -4.31 2.85 -17.00
CA CYS A 52 -5.23 1.72 -16.90
C CYS A 52 -5.39 1.26 -15.45
N LEU A 53 -4.28 1.11 -14.73
CA LEU A 53 -4.28 0.68 -13.32
C LEU A 53 -5.01 1.66 -12.40
N ARG A 54 -4.96 2.97 -12.66
CA ARG A 54 -5.76 3.98 -11.92
C ARG A 54 -7.26 3.74 -12.05
N ARG A 55 -7.74 3.34 -13.24
CA ARG A 55 -9.16 3.01 -13.46
C ARG A 55 -9.53 1.72 -12.73
N GLY A 56 -8.65 0.72 -12.77
CA GLY A 56 -8.79 -0.51 -11.98
C GLY A 56 -8.85 -0.23 -10.47
N LEU A 57 -7.99 0.66 -9.97
CA LEU A 57 -7.93 1.03 -8.56
C LEU A 57 -9.24 1.64 -8.05
N ARG A 58 -9.87 2.55 -8.82
CA ARG A 58 -11.20 3.10 -8.46
C ARG A 58 -12.23 1.99 -8.30
N THR A 59 -12.21 1.04 -9.22
CA THR A 59 -13.11 -0.12 -9.18
C THR A 59 -12.83 -1.02 -7.98
N PHE A 60 -11.56 -1.20 -7.64
CA PHE A 60 -11.14 -1.92 -6.45
C PHE A 60 -11.65 -1.28 -5.16
N PHE A 61 -11.65 0.05 -5.04
CA PHE A 61 -12.28 0.74 -3.90
C PHE A 61 -13.79 0.48 -3.79
N PHE A 62 -14.53 0.45 -4.90
CA PHE A 62 -15.95 0.05 -4.89
C PHE A 62 -16.17 -1.40 -4.44
N LEU A 63 -15.25 -2.31 -4.77
CA LEU A 63 -15.31 -3.69 -4.30
C LEU A 63 -15.06 -3.80 -2.79
N MET A 64 -14.17 -2.98 -2.24
CA MET A 64 -13.95 -2.89 -0.80
C MET A 64 -15.19 -2.34 -0.07
N GLU A 65 -15.84 -1.29 -0.60
CA GLU A 65 -17.08 -0.72 -0.03
C GLU A 65 -18.25 -1.73 -0.03
N SER A 66 -18.36 -2.55 -1.08
CA SER A 66 -19.38 -3.61 -1.17
C SER A 66 -19.04 -4.87 -0.38
N ALA A 67 -17.95 -4.85 0.41
CA ALA A 67 -17.45 -6.00 1.16
C ALA A 67 -17.27 -7.25 0.30
N HIS A 68 -16.90 -7.07 -0.98
CA HIS A 68 -16.76 -8.17 -1.92
C HIS A 68 -15.72 -9.17 -1.40
N PHE A 69 -16.07 -10.46 -1.42
CA PHE A 69 -15.28 -11.54 -0.82
C PHE A 69 -14.88 -11.39 0.67
N GLY A 70 -15.58 -10.53 1.42
CA GLY A 70 -15.26 -10.25 2.82
C GLY A 70 -14.18 -9.18 3.01
N MET A 71 -13.90 -8.39 1.97
CA MET A 71 -13.04 -7.20 2.09
C MET A 71 -13.63 -6.22 3.12
N GLN A 72 -12.75 -5.54 3.84
CA GLN A 72 -13.13 -4.50 4.79
C GLN A 72 -13.33 -3.17 4.07
N SER A 73 -14.30 -2.38 4.51
CA SER A 73 -14.39 -0.99 4.02
C SER A 73 -13.21 -0.18 4.56
N VAL A 74 -12.65 0.68 3.71
CA VAL A 74 -11.52 1.57 4.02
C VAL A 74 -11.91 3.06 3.97
N ASP A 75 -13.17 3.35 3.63
CA ASP A 75 -13.72 4.72 3.58
C ASP A 75 -15.22 4.68 3.96
N PRO A 76 -15.60 5.03 5.20
CA PRO A 76 -14.72 5.42 6.31
C PRO A 76 -13.93 4.24 6.88
N MET A 77 -12.71 4.51 7.34
CA MET A 77 -11.93 3.62 8.20
C MET A 77 -11.94 4.13 9.64
N ILE A 78 -12.28 3.25 10.59
CA ILE A 78 -12.31 3.58 12.01
C ILE A 78 -11.08 2.98 12.72
N LEU A 79 -10.27 3.84 13.31
CA LEU A 79 -9.16 3.48 14.19
C LEU A 79 -9.56 3.73 15.65
N ASN A 80 -9.43 2.69 16.48
CA ASN A 80 -9.84 2.75 17.87
C ASN A 80 -9.04 3.78 18.68
N SER A 81 -7.72 3.75 18.53
CA SER A 81 -6.82 4.66 19.24
C SER A 81 -5.46 4.79 18.57
N LEU A 82 -4.84 5.95 18.74
CA LEU A 82 -3.46 6.25 18.38
C LEU A 82 -2.82 7.04 19.52
N THR A 83 -1.63 6.65 19.95
CA THR A 83 -0.94 7.31 21.06
C THR A 83 0.42 7.81 20.61
N VAL A 84 0.75 9.06 20.96
CA VAL A 84 2.06 9.65 20.76
C VAL A 84 2.57 10.18 22.09
N ALA A 85 3.76 9.76 22.52
CA ALA A 85 4.35 10.19 23.78
C ALA A 85 5.64 10.95 23.53
N LEU A 86 5.80 12.08 24.22
CA LEU A 86 7.02 12.88 24.28
C LEU A 86 7.56 12.80 25.71
N PRO A 87 8.35 11.77 26.04
CA PRO A 87 8.77 11.52 27.42
C PRO A 87 9.67 12.63 27.97
N GLU A 88 10.51 13.22 27.12
CA GLU A 88 11.42 14.31 27.50
C GLU A 88 10.67 15.57 27.96
N GLU A 89 9.46 15.78 27.41
CA GLU A 89 8.59 16.91 27.74
C GLU A 89 7.47 16.52 28.70
N GLN A 90 7.41 15.25 29.12
CA GLN A 90 6.36 14.71 29.98
C GLN A 90 4.94 14.95 29.40
N LEU A 91 4.82 14.88 28.07
CA LEU A 91 3.57 15.03 27.35
C LEU A 91 3.16 13.70 26.71
N SER A 92 1.86 13.43 26.68
CA SER A 92 1.31 12.36 25.85
C SER A 92 0.01 12.80 25.19
N PHE A 93 -0.18 12.32 23.98
CA PHE A 93 -1.36 12.57 23.16
C PHE A 93 -2.01 11.23 22.86
N LEU A 94 -3.32 11.19 23.04
CA LEU A 94 -4.14 10.04 22.75
C LEU A 94 -5.29 10.49 21.85
N MET A 95 -5.29 9.99 20.62
CA MET A 95 -6.43 10.10 19.73
C MET A 95 -7.30 8.85 19.85
N ARG A 96 -8.63 9.03 19.87
CA ARG A 96 -9.63 7.94 19.95
C ARG A 96 -10.72 8.12 18.92
N ARG A 97 -11.35 7.00 18.55
CA ARG A 97 -12.50 6.97 17.61
C ARG A 97 -12.18 7.72 16.32
N ILE A 98 -10.97 7.50 15.81
CA ILE A 98 -10.45 8.23 14.67
C ILE A 98 -11.16 7.70 13.43
N ASN A 99 -11.90 8.57 12.76
CA ASN A 99 -12.59 8.29 11.52
C ASN A 99 -11.79 8.91 10.38
N VAL A 100 -11.33 8.07 9.47
CA VAL A 100 -10.52 8.43 8.31
C VAL A 100 -11.37 8.28 7.06
N THR A 101 -11.47 9.34 6.28
CA THR A 101 -12.22 9.39 5.02
C THR A 101 -11.34 9.91 3.89
N GLY A 102 -11.75 9.68 2.64
CA GLY A 102 -11.03 10.14 1.46
C GLY A 102 -10.06 9.12 0.87
N ALA A 103 -9.95 7.93 1.48
CA ALA A 103 -9.16 6.82 0.95
C ALA A 103 -9.59 6.40 -0.46
N LYS A 104 -10.89 6.51 -0.79
CA LYS A 104 -11.38 6.20 -2.15
C LYS A 104 -10.80 7.09 -3.25
N TRP A 105 -10.26 8.26 -2.88
CA TRP A 105 -9.64 9.21 -3.80
C TRP A 105 -8.13 9.04 -3.92
N THR A 106 -7.57 8.00 -3.30
CA THR A 106 -6.16 7.65 -3.43
C THR A 106 -5.77 7.47 -4.90
N ARG A 107 -4.67 8.12 -5.29
CA ARG A 107 -4.15 8.10 -6.66
C ARG A 107 -2.91 7.22 -6.75
N LEU A 108 -2.88 6.29 -7.71
CA LEU A 108 -1.67 5.57 -8.06
C LEU A 108 -0.68 6.53 -8.75
N ALA A 109 0.43 6.81 -8.09
CA ALA A 109 1.50 7.63 -8.65
C ALA A 109 2.45 6.78 -9.50
N GLU A 110 2.82 5.60 -9.00
CA GLU A 110 3.84 4.77 -9.63
C GLU A 110 3.67 3.29 -9.24
N ARG A 111 4.05 2.41 -10.16
CA ARG A 111 4.10 0.96 -9.93
C ARG A 111 5.45 0.45 -10.43
N LYS A 112 6.16 -0.29 -9.57
CA LYS A 112 7.42 -0.94 -9.90
C LYS A 112 7.30 -2.44 -9.69
N PHE A 113 7.65 -3.20 -10.72
CA PHE A 113 7.77 -4.65 -10.64
C PHE A 113 9.25 -5.04 -10.60
N ASN A 114 9.57 -6.15 -9.93
CA ASN A 114 10.91 -6.75 -9.90
C ASN A 114 12.04 -5.79 -9.48
N LEU A 115 11.84 -5.06 -8.39
CA LEU A 115 12.92 -4.37 -7.67
C LEU A 115 14.01 -5.37 -7.23
N PRO A 116 15.26 -4.91 -7.04
CA PRO A 116 16.35 -5.75 -6.53
C PRO A 116 15.93 -6.58 -5.32
N GLY A 117 16.17 -7.89 -5.38
CA GLY A 117 15.72 -8.85 -4.36
C GLY A 117 14.29 -9.37 -4.55
N GLY A 118 13.70 -9.24 -5.74
CA GLY A 118 12.36 -9.78 -6.07
C GLY A 118 11.20 -9.01 -5.45
N LYS A 119 11.45 -7.78 -5.00
CA LYS A 119 10.45 -6.93 -4.34
C LYS A 119 9.64 -6.16 -5.38
N ASN A 120 8.45 -5.74 -5.01
CA ASN A 120 7.57 -4.97 -5.86
C ASN A 120 7.14 -3.73 -5.08
N GLY A 121 6.93 -2.62 -5.78
CA GLY A 121 6.68 -1.33 -5.17
C GLY A 121 5.42 -0.68 -5.75
N VAL A 122 4.62 -0.05 -4.91
CA VAL A 122 3.50 0.79 -5.32
C VAL A 122 3.63 2.12 -4.59
N ARG A 123 3.50 3.22 -5.31
CA ARG A 123 3.47 4.55 -4.71
C ARG A 123 2.09 5.17 -4.92
N PHE A 124 1.46 5.55 -3.83
CA PHE A 124 0.17 6.22 -3.81
C PHE A 124 0.31 7.65 -3.30
N ILE A 125 -0.56 8.54 -3.79
CA ILE A 125 -0.77 9.88 -3.25
C ILE A 125 -2.16 9.91 -2.64
N ASN A 126 -2.21 10.24 -1.34
CA ASN A 126 -3.41 10.22 -0.52
C ASN A 126 -3.81 11.64 -0.11
N ASN A 127 -5.11 11.90 -0.12
CA ASN A 127 -5.73 13.06 0.51
C ASN A 127 -6.76 12.52 1.50
N LEU A 128 -6.48 12.64 2.79
CA LEU A 128 -7.29 12.07 3.86
C LEU A 128 -7.89 13.17 4.71
N HIS A 129 -9.14 12.98 5.10
CA HIS A 129 -9.83 13.80 6.07
C HIS A 129 -10.08 12.95 7.31
N VAL A 130 -9.58 13.43 8.45
CA VAL A 130 -9.54 12.70 9.71
C VAL A 130 -10.31 13.47 10.76
N THR A 131 -11.21 12.79 11.45
CA THR A 131 -11.92 13.34 12.61
C THR A 131 -11.76 12.41 13.81
N GLY A 132 -11.68 12.93 15.02
CA GLY A 132 -11.62 12.10 16.21
C GLY A 132 -11.60 12.90 17.51
N GLU A 133 -11.43 12.20 18.62
CA GLU A 133 -11.22 12.81 19.93
C GLU A 133 -9.72 12.83 20.21
N ILE A 134 -9.17 13.96 20.63
CA ILE A 134 -7.78 14.09 21.08
C ILE A 134 -7.75 14.46 22.56
N THR A 135 -6.94 13.73 23.31
CA THR A 135 -6.67 13.97 24.72
C THR A 135 -5.19 14.19 24.89
N MET A 136 -4.81 15.26 25.57
CA MET A 136 -3.41 15.53 25.92
C MET A 136 -3.25 15.49 27.44
N MET A 137 -2.27 14.71 27.89
CA MET A 137 -1.86 14.65 29.28
C MET A 137 -0.50 15.34 29.45
N THR A 138 -0.34 16.05 30.55
CA THR A 138 0.91 16.69 30.96
C THR A 138 1.15 16.41 32.44
N ALA A 139 2.40 16.27 32.86
CA ALA A 139 2.73 16.13 34.27
C ALA A 139 2.39 17.38 35.10
N ALA A 140 2.24 18.55 34.46
CA ALA A 140 1.94 19.82 35.14
C ALA A 140 0.47 19.96 35.56
N ARG A 141 -0.44 19.15 35.01
CA ARG A 141 -1.89 19.23 35.24
C ARG A 141 -2.47 17.84 35.50
N ILE A 142 -3.32 17.72 36.50
CA ILE A 142 -4.00 16.44 36.83
C ILE A 142 -5.05 16.12 35.78
N ASP A 143 -5.86 17.12 35.41
CA ASP A 143 -6.91 16.97 34.41
C ASP A 143 -6.33 17.05 32.99
N PRO A 144 -6.67 16.11 32.10
CA PRO A 144 -6.20 16.16 30.73
C PRO A 144 -6.93 17.25 29.93
N PHE A 145 -6.25 17.77 28.91
CA PHE A 145 -6.88 18.61 27.91
C PHE A 145 -7.66 17.71 26.94
N PHE A 146 -8.89 18.10 26.62
CA PHE A 146 -9.74 17.33 25.73
C PHE A 146 -10.30 18.23 24.62
N ALA A 147 -10.24 17.74 23.38
CA ALA A 147 -10.88 18.37 22.24
C ALA A 147 -11.29 17.32 21.19
N GLN A 148 -12.26 17.66 20.36
CA GLN A 148 -12.47 17.03 19.07
C GLN A 148 -11.49 17.65 18.07
N ILE A 149 -10.83 16.80 17.30
CA ILE A 149 -9.89 17.21 16.26
C ILE A 149 -10.45 16.85 14.89
N THR A 150 -10.37 17.82 13.98
CA THR A 150 -10.54 17.62 12.55
C THR A 150 -9.20 17.92 11.90
N MET A 151 -8.70 17.04 11.04
CA MET A 151 -7.38 17.12 10.45
C MET A 151 -7.45 16.76 8.96
N ASP A 152 -6.88 17.61 8.12
CA ASP A 152 -6.73 17.40 6.69
C ASP A 152 -5.28 17.07 6.35
N ILE A 153 -5.09 15.84 5.87
CA ILE A 153 -3.83 15.29 5.44
C ILE A 153 -3.81 15.34 3.92
N GLN A 154 -2.96 16.17 3.32
CA GLN A 154 -3.00 16.42 1.88
C GLN A 154 -1.66 16.10 1.20
N ASP A 155 -1.75 15.50 0.01
CA ASP A 155 -0.64 15.08 -0.85
C ASP A 155 0.40 14.26 -0.09
N VAL A 156 -0.08 13.29 0.69
CA VAL A 156 0.79 12.35 1.40
C VAL A 156 1.15 11.20 0.49
N GLU A 157 2.44 10.98 0.33
CA GLU A 157 2.95 9.85 -0.44
C GLU A 157 3.09 8.63 0.47
N SER A 158 2.55 7.49 0.01
CA SER A 158 2.79 6.20 0.64
C SER A 158 3.45 5.27 -0.36
N ASN A 159 4.61 4.75 0.02
CA ASN A 159 5.40 3.80 -0.74
C ASN A 159 5.30 2.43 -0.09
N ILE A 160 4.60 1.52 -0.76
CA ILE A 160 4.34 0.16 -0.29
C ILE A 160 5.26 -0.78 -1.04
N THR A 161 6.08 -1.53 -0.31
CA THR A 161 6.95 -2.56 -0.87
C THR A 161 6.55 -3.93 -0.36
N TYR A 162 6.42 -4.91 -1.25
CA TYR A 162 6.01 -6.28 -0.88
C TYR A 162 6.65 -7.31 -1.81
N THR A 163 6.66 -8.57 -1.37
CA THR A 163 6.96 -9.73 -2.23
C THR A 163 5.66 -10.31 -2.78
N TRP A 164 5.73 -11.01 -3.91
CA TRP A 164 4.60 -11.81 -4.39
C TRP A 164 5.08 -13.14 -4.97
N ALA A 165 4.17 -14.10 -5.04
CA ALA A 165 4.36 -15.36 -5.73
C ALA A 165 3.14 -15.65 -6.60
N GLY A 166 3.37 -16.17 -7.81
CA GLY A 166 2.32 -16.74 -8.64
C GLY A 166 2.10 -18.20 -8.24
N GLN A 167 0.86 -18.61 -8.03
CA GLN A 167 0.51 -20.00 -7.79
C GLN A 167 -0.72 -20.37 -8.62
N ARG A 168 -0.66 -21.56 -9.20
CA ARG A 168 -1.77 -22.11 -9.96
C ARG A 168 -2.78 -22.76 -9.02
N GLY A 169 -4.04 -22.39 -9.17
CA GLY A 169 -5.16 -22.99 -8.44
C GLY A 169 -5.57 -24.36 -8.97
N TYR A 170 -6.45 -25.03 -8.25
CA TYR A 170 -7.06 -26.31 -8.66
C TYR A 170 -7.91 -26.19 -9.92
N ASP A 171 -8.43 -25.00 -10.16
CA ASP A 171 -9.18 -24.58 -11.35
C ASP A 171 -8.28 -24.29 -12.57
N ASN A 172 -6.97 -24.52 -12.45
CA ASN A 172 -5.96 -24.22 -13.46
C ASN A 172 -5.78 -22.73 -13.77
N GLU A 173 -6.33 -21.84 -12.95
CA GLU A 173 -6.14 -20.39 -13.05
C GLU A 173 -4.90 -19.95 -12.25
N ASP A 174 -4.32 -18.82 -12.63
CA ASP A 174 -3.16 -18.26 -11.93
C ASP A 174 -3.58 -17.20 -10.94
N TYR A 175 -3.12 -17.33 -9.70
CA TYR A 175 -3.41 -16.42 -8.60
C TYR A 175 -2.14 -15.71 -8.12
N ILE A 176 -2.31 -14.51 -7.59
CA ILE A 176 -1.20 -13.72 -7.03
C ILE A 176 -1.30 -13.78 -5.50
N PHE A 177 -0.26 -14.30 -4.87
CA PHE A 177 -0.10 -14.32 -3.43
C PHE A 177 0.82 -13.19 -3.00
N VAL A 178 0.26 -12.20 -2.32
CA VAL A 178 1.00 -11.04 -1.80
C VAL A 178 1.55 -11.38 -0.41
N GLY A 179 2.87 -11.32 -0.26
CA GLY A 179 3.55 -11.54 1.00
C GLY A 179 3.41 -10.36 1.97
N PRO A 180 4.23 -10.33 3.04
CA PRO A 180 4.29 -9.20 3.95
C PRO A 180 4.75 -7.92 3.24
N GLU A 181 4.08 -6.83 3.54
CA GLU A 181 4.37 -5.50 3.03
C GLU A 181 5.13 -4.65 4.06
N ARG A 182 5.83 -3.64 3.54
CA ARG A 182 6.35 -2.51 4.30
C ARG A 182 5.79 -1.24 3.70
N VAL A 183 5.13 -0.45 4.53
CA VAL A 183 4.62 0.88 4.18
C VAL A 183 5.61 1.93 4.67
N ALA A 184 6.04 2.82 3.78
CA ALA A 184 6.81 4.01 4.12
C ALA A 184 6.01 5.25 3.70
N VAL A 185 5.76 6.15 4.65
CA VAL A 185 5.00 7.37 4.41
C VAL A 185 5.94 8.56 4.33
N ARG A 186 5.62 9.49 3.43
CA ARG A 186 6.31 10.76 3.29
C ARG A 186 5.27 11.87 3.16
N ASN A 187 5.22 12.72 4.17
CA ASN A 187 4.40 13.92 4.15
C ASN A 187 5.11 15.01 3.36
N SER A 188 4.38 15.70 2.49
CA SER A 188 4.86 16.87 1.76
C SER A 188 4.77 18.14 2.61
N ARG A 189 3.88 18.14 3.61
CA ARG A 189 3.58 19.25 4.52
C ARG A 189 3.01 18.73 5.83
N THR A 190 3.12 19.55 6.88
CA THR A 190 2.37 19.34 8.13
C THR A 190 0.87 19.38 7.84
N PRO A 191 0.06 18.48 8.42
CA PRO A 191 -1.38 18.47 8.20
C PRO A 191 -2.03 19.74 8.78
N PHE A 192 -3.09 20.19 8.12
CA PHE A 192 -3.94 21.23 8.70
C PHE A 192 -4.85 20.59 9.73
N PHE A 193 -5.10 21.27 10.84
CA PHE A 193 -6.01 20.77 11.85
C PHE A 193 -6.81 21.90 12.48
N TYR A 194 -7.93 21.51 13.07
CA TYR A 194 -8.84 22.38 13.79
C TYR A 194 -9.36 21.64 15.03
N LEU A 195 -9.43 22.35 16.16
CA LEU A 195 -9.86 21.81 17.44
C LEU A 195 -11.19 22.42 17.87
N GLN A 196 -12.06 21.60 18.41
CA GLN A 196 -13.33 22.00 19.03
C GLN A 196 -13.40 21.41 20.43
N SER A 197 -13.61 22.23 21.45
CA SER A 197 -13.84 21.76 22.82
C SER A 197 -14.98 22.53 23.47
N SER A 198 -15.59 21.94 24.50
CA SER A 198 -16.53 22.65 25.36
C SER A 198 -15.85 23.73 26.20
N ASP A 199 -14.56 23.55 26.51
CA ASP A 199 -13.74 24.57 27.15
C ASP A 199 -12.81 25.22 26.11
N GLU A 200 -13.09 26.47 25.76
CA GLU A 200 -12.32 27.23 24.77
C GLU A 200 -10.85 27.37 25.17
N ARG A 201 -10.54 27.40 26.47
CA ARG A 201 -9.14 27.51 26.95
C ARG A 201 -8.37 26.21 26.70
N ASP A 202 -9.01 25.07 26.96
CA ASP A 202 -8.38 23.77 26.72
C ASP A 202 -8.06 23.57 25.23
N ALA A 203 -8.96 23.99 24.34
CA ALA A 203 -8.72 23.96 22.90
C ALA A 203 -7.57 24.90 22.48
N ALA A 204 -7.52 26.12 23.03
CA ALA A 204 -6.47 27.09 22.71
C ALA A 204 -5.08 26.63 23.18
N ASP A 205 -4.97 26.11 24.41
CA ASP A 205 -3.70 25.59 24.95
C ASP A 205 -3.23 24.36 24.18
N LEU A 206 -4.14 23.43 23.87
CA LEU A 206 -3.84 22.26 23.06
C LEU A 206 -3.40 22.64 21.64
N GLN A 207 -4.07 23.63 21.04
CA GLN A 207 -3.70 24.15 19.72
C GLN A 207 -2.28 24.72 19.74
N GLN A 208 -1.96 25.58 20.71
CA GLN A 208 -0.63 26.16 20.86
C GLN A 208 0.45 25.08 21.01
N ILE A 209 0.17 24.03 21.78
CA ILE A 209 1.11 22.93 21.99
C ILE A 209 1.35 22.12 20.71
N LEU A 210 0.30 21.82 19.96
CA LEU A 210 0.39 21.07 18.69
C LEU A 210 1.07 21.89 17.59
N GLU A 211 0.76 23.18 17.48
CA GLU A 211 1.42 24.10 16.54
C GLU A 211 2.93 24.24 16.85
N GLY A 212 3.29 24.24 18.13
CA GLY A 212 4.69 24.23 18.57
C GLY A 212 5.43 22.90 18.32
N ARG A 213 4.70 21.82 18.01
CA ARG A 213 5.24 20.46 17.89
C ARG A 213 4.76 19.77 16.60
N PRO A 214 5.16 20.27 15.43
CA PRO A 214 4.74 19.70 14.14
C PRO A 214 5.15 18.23 13.98
N SER A 215 6.17 17.75 14.69
CA SER A 215 6.57 16.34 14.71
C SER A 215 5.49 15.40 15.28
N VAL A 216 4.68 15.86 16.24
CA VAL A 216 3.55 15.08 16.78
C VAL A 216 2.49 14.89 15.70
N LEU A 217 2.12 15.98 15.02
CA LEU A 217 1.14 15.95 13.93
C LEU A 217 1.63 15.12 12.75
N ASP A 218 2.91 15.25 12.38
CA ASP A 218 3.55 14.46 11.32
C ASP A 218 3.52 12.96 11.66
N HIS A 219 3.89 12.60 12.89
CA HIS A 219 3.86 11.22 13.33
C HIS A 219 2.43 10.65 13.36
N MET A 220 1.45 11.41 13.86
CA MET A 220 0.04 10.99 13.82
C MET A 220 -0.44 10.73 12.40
N CYS A 221 -0.12 11.66 11.48
CA CYS A 221 -0.42 11.53 10.05
C CYS A 221 0.20 10.27 9.43
N ASN A 222 1.47 9.99 9.75
CA ASN A 222 2.18 8.80 9.29
C ASN A 222 1.49 7.53 9.77
N GLU A 223 1.22 7.41 11.07
CA GLU A 223 0.59 6.20 11.64
C GLU A 223 -0.82 5.96 11.11
N ILE A 224 -1.63 7.02 10.96
CA ILE A 224 -2.97 6.94 10.35
C ILE A 224 -2.87 6.45 8.90
N THR A 225 -1.95 7.02 8.12
CA THR A 225 -1.75 6.64 6.72
C THR A 225 -1.22 5.21 6.60
N ILE A 226 -0.29 4.80 7.48
CA ILE A 226 0.26 3.44 7.54
C ILE A 226 -0.86 2.43 7.81
N ALA A 227 -1.67 2.68 8.85
CA ALA A 227 -2.80 1.84 9.18
C ALA A 227 -3.78 1.67 8.00
N LEU A 228 -4.13 2.78 7.34
CA LEU A 228 -4.99 2.74 6.16
C LEU A 228 -4.40 1.90 5.03
N MET A 229 -3.12 2.08 4.72
CA MET A 229 -2.47 1.36 3.63
C MET A 229 -2.32 -0.14 3.95
N HIS A 230 -2.14 -0.52 5.22
CA HIS A 230 -2.20 -1.94 5.63
C HIS A 230 -3.57 -2.54 5.29
N SER A 231 -4.67 -1.88 5.66
CA SER A 231 -6.03 -2.36 5.33
C SER A 231 -6.27 -2.48 3.82
N VAL A 232 -5.76 -1.53 3.02
CA VAL A 232 -5.85 -1.60 1.55
C VAL A 232 -5.07 -2.80 1.01
N VAL A 233 -3.87 -3.07 1.53
CA VAL A 233 -3.03 -4.21 1.10
C VAL A 233 -3.65 -5.54 1.53
N ASP A 234 -4.22 -5.63 2.74
CA ASP A 234 -4.93 -6.81 3.23
C ASP A 234 -6.12 -7.17 2.33
N ASN A 235 -6.92 -6.17 1.95
CA ASN A 235 -7.99 -6.34 0.98
C ASN A 235 -7.47 -6.80 -0.38
N PHE A 236 -6.35 -6.25 -0.84
CA PHE A 236 -5.74 -6.66 -2.11
C PHE A 236 -5.24 -8.10 -2.06
N ARG A 237 -4.65 -8.54 -0.93
CA ARG A 237 -4.24 -9.92 -0.70
C ARG A 237 -5.44 -10.88 -0.73
N LEU A 238 -6.55 -10.49 -0.10
CA LEU A 238 -7.80 -11.26 -0.11
C LEU A 238 -8.41 -11.35 -1.51
N PHE A 239 -8.41 -10.25 -2.26
CA PHE A 239 -8.87 -10.21 -3.64
C PHE A 239 -8.00 -11.07 -4.56
N ALA A 240 -6.67 -10.88 -4.53
CA ALA A 240 -5.72 -11.54 -5.42
C ALA A 240 -5.61 -13.06 -5.22
N SER A 241 -5.96 -13.56 -4.02
CA SER A 241 -6.03 -15.00 -3.73
C SER A 241 -7.34 -15.66 -4.16
N LYS A 242 -8.35 -14.87 -4.53
CA LYS A 242 -9.68 -15.36 -4.94
C LYS A 242 -10.03 -15.05 -6.40
N VAL A 243 -9.33 -14.09 -7.00
CA VAL A 243 -9.55 -13.67 -8.39
C VAL A 243 -8.34 -14.07 -9.24
N PRO A 244 -8.56 -14.78 -10.35
CA PRO A 244 -7.51 -15.06 -11.33
C PRO A 244 -6.83 -13.79 -11.86
N ALA A 245 -5.51 -13.83 -11.97
CA ALA A 245 -4.67 -12.70 -12.39
C ALA A 245 -5.07 -12.15 -13.76
N LYS A 246 -5.48 -13.02 -14.69
CA LYS A 246 -5.93 -12.64 -16.05
C LYS A 246 -7.09 -11.64 -16.06
N ASN A 247 -7.88 -11.59 -14.99
CA ASN A 247 -9.04 -10.70 -14.91
C ASN A 247 -8.64 -9.25 -14.60
N TYR A 248 -7.40 -9.00 -14.20
CA TYR A 248 -6.93 -7.65 -13.85
C TYR A 248 -5.53 -7.31 -14.35
N TYR A 249 -4.75 -8.29 -14.81
CA TYR A 249 -3.50 -8.10 -15.52
C TYR A 249 -3.52 -8.76 -16.88
N VAL A 250 -3.01 -8.04 -17.89
CA VAL A 250 -2.69 -8.62 -19.19
C VAL A 250 -1.38 -9.36 -19.05
N TYR A 251 -1.36 -10.65 -19.39
CA TYR A 251 -0.12 -11.41 -19.47
C TYR A 251 0.74 -10.85 -20.60
N ALA A 252 2.06 -10.77 -20.36
CA ALA A 252 2.97 -10.47 -21.45
C ALA A 252 2.81 -11.55 -22.53
N GLU A 253 2.34 -11.17 -23.71
CA GLU A 253 2.35 -12.07 -24.86
C GLU A 253 3.81 -12.42 -25.16
N ASN A 254 4.14 -13.71 -25.11
CA ASN A 254 5.41 -14.19 -25.65
C ASN A 254 5.40 -13.90 -27.15
N ASN A 255 5.98 -12.77 -27.57
CA ASN A 255 6.33 -12.53 -28.96
C ASN A 255 7.50 -13.45 -29.36
N ASN A 256 7.24 -14.74 -29.38
CA ASN A 256 8.00 -15.71 -30.17
C ASN A 256 7.50 -15.64 -31.61
N ASN A 257 7.77 -14.51 -32.27
CA ASN A 257 7.92 -14.49 -33.71
C ASN A 257 9.40 -14.32 -34.01
N ILE A 258 10.03 -15.47 -34.20
CA ILE A 258 11.27 -15.59 -34.96
C ILE A 258 10.98 -15.06 -36.36
N SER A 259 11.64 -13.97 -36.74
CA SER A 259 12.02 -13.73 -38.13
C SER A 259 13.15 -12.71 -38.23
N ASN A 260 14.35 -13.24 -38.40
CA ASN A 260 15.50 -12.69 -39.14
C ASN A 260 16.05 -11.31 -38.76
N LEU A 261 17.20 -11.31 -38.07
CA LEU A 261 18.45 -10.66 -38.50
C LEU A 261 19.64 -11.35 -37.84
#